data_AF-A0A3G2R601-F1
#
_entry.id   AF-A0A3G2R601-F1
#
_cell.length_a   1.000
_cell.length_b   1.000
_cell.length_c   1.000
_cell.angle_alpha   90.00
_cell.angle_beta   90.00
_cell.angle_gamma   90.00
#
_symmetry.space_group_name_H-M   'P 1'
#
loop_
_entity.id
_entity.type
_entity.pdbx_description
1 polymer ?
#
loop_
_entity_poly.entity_id
_entity_poly.type
_entity_poly.pdbx_seq_one_letter_code
_entity_poly.pdbx_strand_id
1 'polypeptide(L)'
;MPEYIEDFPQIRAYPLQSMTNTVLRVTTGGMKIGLRVLKNNIFVFWNSHGRGHIQSIKRHRLPYPNGGFATRIKCPECGLVTTVLFFSKTHGRFVCRYCAGALKYSAWKAPGCTRVPKRVDAWFAWFGRKAARILQKEGGP
;
A
#
# COMPACT_ATOMS: atom_id res chain seq x y z
N MET A 1 21.34 17.39 -5.14
CA MET A 1 21.52 16.07 -4.48
C MET A 1 20.21 15.29 -4.54
N PRO A 2 20.21 13.97 -4.75
CA PRO A 2 18.97 13.18 -4.71
C PRO A 2 18.37 13.18 -3.31
N GLU A 3 17.22 13.80 -3.11
CA GLU A 3 16.46 13.68 -1.86
C GLU A 3 15.90 12.25 -1.75
N TYR A 4 16.35 11.52 -0.72
CA TYR A 4 15.78 10.25 -0.32
C TYR A 4 14.41 10.55 0.29
N ILE A 5 13.33 10.11 -0.34
CA ILE A 5 12.00 10.30 0.23
C ILE A 5 11.74 9.12 1.17
N GLU A 6 11.94 9.36 2.47
CA GLU A 6 12.11 8.33 3.51
C GLU A 6 10.82 7.59 3.91
N ASP A 7 9.64 8.04 3.51
CA ASP A 7 8.39 7.49 4.05
C ASP A 7 7.28 7.55 2.99
N PHE A 8 6.82 6.37 2.52
CA PHE A 8 5.60 6.25 1.71
C PHE A 8 4.59 5.28 2.33
N PRO A 9 3.28 5.59 2.24
CA PRO A 9 2.25 4.60 2.47
C PRO A 9 2.38 3.51 1.40
N GLN A 10 2.49 2.25 1.85
CA GLN A 10 2.69 1.11 0.96
C GLN A 10 1.65 0.03 1.18
N ILE A 11 0.97 -0.35 0.11
CA ILE A 11 0.12 -1.55 0.09
C ILE A 11 0.99 -2.71 -0.37
N ARG A 12 1.11 -3.73 0.47
CA ARG A 12 1.92 -4.91 0.20
C ARG A 12 1.03 -6.13 0.00
N ALA A 13 1.34 -6.92 -1.01
CA ALA A 13 0.57 -8.11 -1.36
C ALA A 13 0.78 -9.27 -0.36
N TYR A 14 1.98 -9.37 0.23
CA TYR A 14 2.36 -10.48 1.12
C TYR A 14 1.52 -10.56 2.40
N PRO A 15 1.34 -9.49 3.20
CA PRO A 15 0.43 -9.52 4.35
C PRO A 15 -1.02 -9.87 3.97
N LEU A 16 -1.41 -9.61 2.71
CA LEU A 16 -2.76 -9.84 2.22
C LEU A 16 -2.93 -11.21 1.55
N GLN A 17 -1.88 -12.05 1.54
CA GLN A 17 -1.81 -13.26 0.73
C GLN A 17 -2.93 -14.25 1.03
N SER A 18 -3.25 -14.47 2.30
CA SER A 18 -4.28 -15.43 2.72
C SER A 18 -5.65 -14.79 2.93
N MET A 19 -5.74 -13.46 2.95
CA MET A 19 -6.94 -12.74 3.36
C MET A 19 -7.99 -12.74 2.24
N THR A 20 -9.25 -12.97 2.56
CA THR A 20 -10.39 -12.85 1.64
C THR A 20 -11.62 -12.49 2.46
N ASN A 21 -12.49 -11.63 1.93
CA ASN A 21 -13.67 -11.11 2.62
C ASN A 21 -13.36 -10.46 3.98
N THR A 22 -12.20 -9.81 4.09
CA THR A 22 -11.74 -9.18 5.33
C THR A 22 -11.79 -7.66 5.21
N VAL A 23 -12.16 -6.99 6.30
CA VAL A 23 -12.10 -5.53 6.40
C VAL A 23 -11.11 -5.15 7.51
N LEU A 24 -10.13 -4.34 7.15
CA LEU A 24 -9.18 -3.73 8.06
C LEU A 24 -9.45 -2.24 8.13
N ARG A 25 -9.52 -1.67 9.34
CA ARG A 25 -9.74 -0.23 9.56
C ARG A 25 -8.87 0.26 10.70
N VAL A 26 -8.28 1.43 10.52
CA VAL A 26 -7.50 2.09 11.55
C VAL A 26 -7.78 3.59 11.47
N THR A 27 -7.97 4.19 12.64
CA THR A 27 -8.02 5.65 12.77
C THR A 27 -6.74 6.09 13.45
N THR A 28 -5.98 6.98 12.84
CA THR A 28 -4.76 7.51 13.45
C THR A 28 -4.54 8.96 13.00
N GLY A 29 -4.30 9.86 13.96
CA GLY A 29 -4.22 11.30 13.69
C GLY A 29 -5.51 11.91 13.09
N GLY A 30 -6.69 11.41 13.46
CA GLY A 30 -7.96 11.86 12.85
C GLY A 30 -8.19 11.39 11.41
N MET A 31 -7.22 10.66 10.84
CA MET A 31 -7.37 10.01 9.54
C MET A 31 -7.89 8.58 9.69
N LYS A 32 -8.95 8.27 8.95
CA LYS A 32 -9.50 6.93 8.79
C LYS A 32 -8.90 6.32 7.53
N ILE A 33 -8.19 5.21 7.68
CA ILE A 33 -7.65 4.42 6.57
C ILE A 33 -8.13 2.99 6.72
N GLY A 34 -8.46 2.34 5.60
CA GLY A 34 -8.87 0.96 5.62
C GLY A 34 -8.71 0.22 4.30
N LEU A 35 -8.83 -1.09 4.42
CA LEU A 35 -8.75 -2.04 3.33
C LEU A 35 -9.95 -2.97 3.43
N ARG A 36 -10.66 -3.17 2.33
CA ARG A 36 -11.60 -4.29 2.15
C ARG A 36 -10.99 -5.24 1.14
N VAL A 37 -10.55 -6.40 1.63
CA VAL A 37 -9.87 -7.42 0.85
C VAL A 37 -10.89 -8.43 0.35
N LEU A 38 -11.09 -8.50 -0.95
CA LEU A 38 -11.93 -9.49 -1.63
C LEU A 38 -11.05 -10.52 -2.35
N LYS A 39 -11.68 -11.53 -2.96
CA LYS A 39 -10.99 -12.59 -3.70
C LYS A 39 -10.12 -12.03 -4.84
N ASN A 40 -10.69 -11.13 -5.64
CA ASN A 40 -10.08 -10.60 -6.86
C ASN A 40 -9.74 -9.10 -6.79
N ASN A 41 -10.11 -8.41 -5.71
CA ASN A 41 -9.92 -6.96 -5.57
C ASN A 41 -9.57 -6.59 -4.13
N ILE A 42 -8.86 -5.49 -3.96
CA ILE A 42 -8.67 -4.81 -2.69
C ILE A 42 -9.23 -3.39 -2.87
N PHE A 43 -10.19 -3.02 -2.03
CA PHE A 43 -10.62 -1.63 -1.92
C PHE A 43 -9.82 -0.96 -0.81
N VAL A 44 -9.12 0.09 -1.16
CA VAL A 44 -8.43 0.97 -0.21
C VAL A 44 -9.29 2.18 -0.04
N PHE A 45 -9.53 2.58 1.20
CA PHE A 45 -10.25 3.81 1.49
C PHE A 45 -9.46 4.62 2.52
N TRP A 46 -9.41 5.92 2.32
CA TRP A 46 -8.79 6.85 3.25
C TRP A 46 -9.56 8.17 3.23
N ASN A 47 -9.54 8.92 4.33
CA ASN A 47 -9.91 10.32 4.29
C ASN A 47 -8.66 11.20 4.14
N SER A 48 -8.78 12.40 3.60
CA SER A 48 -7.76 13.44 3.69
C SER A 48 -8.50 14.77 3.68
N HIS A 49 -8.19 15.67 4.64
CA HIS A 49 -8.85 16.99 4.75
C HIS A 49 -10.38 16.97 4.65
N GLY A 50 -11.01 16.01 5.33
CA GLY A 50 -12.47 15.86 5.33
C GLY A 50 -13.08 15.20 4.08
N ARG A 51 -12.29 14.96 3.01
CA ARG A 51 -12.73 14.23 1.81
C ARG A 51 -12.45 12.74 1.95
N GLY A 52 -13.41 11.90 1.58
CA GLY A 52 -13.26 10.45 1.52
C GLY A 52 -12.81 10.00 0.13
N HIS A 53 -11.79 9.15 0.08
CA HIS A 53 -11.27 8.57 -1.14
C HIS A 53 -11.41 7.05 -1.09
N ILE A 54 -11.70 6.45 -2.25
CA ILE A 54 -11.72 5.00 -2.43
C ILE A 54 -11.00 4.64 -3.72
N GLN A 55 -10.21 3.58 -3.65
CA GLN A 55 -9.47 3.05 -4.78
C GLN A 55 -9.65 1.54 -4.85
N SER A 56 -10.02 1.05 -6.04
CA SER A 56 -10.05 -0.39 -6.33
C SER A 56 -8.72 -0.83 -6.94
N ILE A 57 -8.15 -1.89 -6.37
CA ILE A 57 -6.89 -2.50 -6.83
C ILE A 57 -7.18 -3.94 -7.22
N LYS A 58 -6.96 -4.29 -8.49
CA LYS A 58 -7.10 -5.67 -8.95
C LYS A 58 -6.03 -6.55 -8.32
N ARG A 59 -6.47 -7.70 -7.81
CA ARG A 59 -5.64 -8.72 -7.18
C ARG A 59 -5.54 -9.94 -8.09
N HIS A 60 -4.32 -10.43 -8.28
CA HIS A 60 -4.05 -11.66 -8.99
C HIS A 60 -3.52 -12.71 -8.03
N ARG A 61 -3.99 -13.94 -8.17
CA ARG A 61 -3.38 -15.11 -7.53
C ARG A 61 -2.56 -15.82 -8.61
N LEU A 62 -1.25 -15.75 -8.50
CA LEU A 62 -0.34 -16.47 -9.40
C LEU A 62 0.06 -17.78 -8.72
N PRO A 63 -0.18 -18.95 -9.32
CA PRO A 63 0.22 -20.23 -8.73
C PRO A 63 1.74 -20.33 -8.63
N TYR A 64 2.23 -21.02 -7.60
CA TYR A 64 3.63 -21.45 -7.55
C TYR A 64 3.79 -22.84 -8.19
N PRO A 65 4.95 -23.15 -8.81
CA PRO A 65 5.20 -24.47 -9.40
C PRO A 65 5.04 -25.62 -8.40
N ASN A 66 5.41 -25.41 -7.13
CA ASN A 66 5.42 -26.44 -6.09
C ASN A 66 4.15 -26.43 -5.21
N GLY A 67 3.05 -25.87 -5.72
CA GLY A 67 1.80 -25.70 -4.98
C GLY A 67 1.72 -24.37 -4.19
N GLY A 68 0.49 -23.93 -3.94
CA GLY A 68 0.19 -22.62 -3.35
C GLY A 68 0.11 -21.49 -4.38
N PHE A 69 0.01 -20.25 -3.89
CA PHE A 69 -0.16 -19.08 -4.75
C PHE A 69 0.50 -17.84 -4.16
N ALA A 70 1.08 -17.00 -5.02
CA ALA A 70 1.51 -15.64 -4.71
C ALA A 70 0.36 -14.67 -4.95
N THR A 71 0.01 -13.85 -3.95
CA THR A 71 -0.83 -12.69 -4.22
C THR A 71 0.02 -11.61 -4.88
N ARG A 72 -0.47 -11.08 -6.00
CA ARG A 72 0.04 -9.90 -6.68
C ARG A 72 -1.08 -8.88 -6.85
N ILE A 73 -0.71 -7.63 -7.08
CA ILE A 73 -1.63 -6.51 -7.27
C ILE A 73 -1.28 -5.79 -8.58
N LYS A 74 -2.31 -5.38 -9.32
CA LYS A 74 -2.16 -4.66 -10.58
C LYS A 74 -2.12 -3.17 -10.31
N CYS A 75 -1.13 -2.49 -10.87
CA CYS A 75 -1.09 -1.04 -10.91
C CYS A 75 -2.32 -0.51 -11.65
N PRO A 76 -3.10 0.40 -11.06
CA PRO A 76 -4.27 0.97 -11.73
C PRO A 76 -3.92 2.00 -12.80
N GLU A 77 -2.69 2.51 -12.80
CA GLU A 77 -2.20 3.46 -13.81
C GLU A 77 -1.73 2.72 -15.09
N CYS A 78 -0.65 1.94 -14.97
CA CYS A 78 0.01 1.32 -16.12
C CYS A 78 -0.28 -0.17 -16.27
N GLY A 79 -1.08 -0.77 -15.39
CA GLY A 79 -1.40 -2.19 -15.44
C GLY A 79 -0.28 -3.14 -15.00
N LEU A 80 0.89 -2.63 -14.58
CA LEU A 80 2.00 -3.47 -14.10
C LEU A 80 1.59 -4.33 -12.90
N VAL A 81 1.84 -5.64 -12.98
CA VAL A 81 1.63 -6.57 -11.87
C VAL A 81 2.82 -6.53 -10.93
N THR A 82 2.58 -6.19 -9.67
CA THR A 82 3.61 -5.95 -8.66
C THR A 82 3.22 -6.57 -7.30
N THR A 83 4.14 -6.58 -6.35
CA THR A 83 3.91 -6.96 -4.95
C THR A 83 3.64 -5.75 -4.05
N VAL A 84 3.95 -4.54 -4.52
CA VAL A 84 3.86 -3.31 -3.73
C VAL A 84 3.30 -2.18 -4.58
N LEU A 85 2.33 -1.44 -4.01
CA LEU A 85 1.88 -0.15 -4.52
C LEU A 85 2.21 0.95 -3.50
N PHE A 86 2.55 2.12 -4.01
CA PHE A 86 2.99 3.29 -3.27
C PHE A 86 1.97 4.40 -3.48
N PHE A 87 1.64 5.15 -2.44
CA PHE A 87 0.86 6.37 -2.64
C PHE A 87 1.68 7.38 -3.44
N SER A 88 1.20 7.75 -4.64
CA SER A 88 1.79 8.81 -5.45
C SER A 88 1.13 10.13 -5.11
N LYS A 89 1.94 11.13 -4.73
CA LYS A 89 1.48 12.50 -4.48
C LYS A 89 0.88 13.10 -5.74
N THR A 90 1.57 12.94 -6.88
CA THR A 90 1.18 13.47 -8.18
C THR A 90 -0.19 12.97 -8.63
N HIS A 91 -0.53 11.71 -8.33
CA HIS A 91 -1.78 11.10 -8.77
C HIS A 91 -2.85 11.02 -7.65
N GLY A 92 -2.50 11.38 -6.40
CA GLY A 92 -3.39 11.24 -5.25
C GLY A 92 -3.89 9.81 -4.99
N ARG A 93 -3.15 8.78 -5.44
CA ARG A 93 -3.60 7.37 -5.39
C ARG A 93 -2.43 6.39 -5.31
N PHE A 94 -2.72 5.14 -4.94
CA PHE A 94 -1.72 4.06 -4.89
C PHE A 94 -1.38 3.52 -6.28
N VAL A 95 -0.12 3.63 -6.70
CA VAL A 95 0.37 3.19 -8.02
C VAL A 95 1.69 2.41 -7.88
N CYS A 96 2.19 1.83 -8.97
CA CYS A 96 3.46 1.11 -8.94
C CYS A 96 4.64 2.06 -8.76
N ARG A 97 5.82 1.49 -8.51
CA ARG A 97 7.06 2.25 -8.34
C ARG A 97 7.33 3.23 -9.50
N TYR A 98 7.15 2.79 -10.75
CA TYR A 98 7.43 3.65 -11.90
C TYR A 98 6.47 4.86 -11.97
N CYS A 99 5.17 4.61 -11.84
CA CYS A 99 4.14 5.66 -11.87
C CYS A 99 4.18 6.58 -10.64
N ALA A 100 4.68 6.10 -9.50
CA ALA A 100 4.88 6.95 -8.33
C ALA A 100 6.09 7.89 -8.46
N GLY A 101 6.80 7.89 -9.61
CA GLY A 101 8.09 8.56 -9.75
C GLY A 101 9.13 7.96 -8.80
N ALA A 102 8.91 6.71 -8.38
CA ALA A 102 9.58 6.10 -7.24
C ALA A 102 10.90 5.40 -7.59
N LEU A 103 11.58 5.89 -8.62
CA LEU A 103 12.77 5.27 -9.18
C LEU A 103 13.94 5.23 -8.19
N LYS A 104 14.03 6.17 -7.25
CA LYS A 104 15.05 6.21 -6.18
C LYS A 104 14.67 5.45 -4.91
N TYR A 105 13.57 4.69 -4.92
CA TYR A 105 13.05 4.04 -3.72
C TYR A 105 13.78 2.71 -3.51
N SER A 106 15.05 2.81 -3.11
CA SER A 106 15.81 1.71 -2.51
C SER A 106 15.37 1.51 -1.07
N ALA A 107 14.08 1.26 -0.86
CA ALA A 107 13.71 0.66 0.39
C ALA A 107 14.33 -0.76 0.37
N TRP A 108 15.35 -1.00 1.21
CA TRP A 108 15.67 -2.31 1.83
C TRP A 108 17.06 -2.96 1.65
N LYS A 109 18.18 -2.22 1.61
CA LYS A 109 19.49 -2.82 1.95
C LYS A 109 20.34 -1.96 2.89
N ALA A 110 19.73 -1.22 3.82
CA ALA A 110 20.44 -0.84 5.04
C ALA A 110 20.27 -1.99 6.05
N PRO A 111 21.34 -2.67 6.48
CA PRO A 111 21.26 -3.69 7.53
C PRO A 111 20.61 -3.07 8.78
N GLY A 112 19.55 -3.70 9.30
CA GLY A 112 18.95 -3.31 10.59
C GLY A 112 17.81 -2.29 10.56
N CYS A 113 17.62 -1.50 9.50
CA CYS A 113 16.63 -0.42 9.50
C CYS A 113 15.34 -0.80 8.76
N THR A 114 14.32 -1.15 9.55
CA THR A 114 12.89 -1.34 9.20
C THR A 114 12.46 -2.75 8.77
N ARG A 115 12.36 -3.66 9.74
CA ARG A 115 11.51 -4.87 9.62
C ARG A 115 10.05 -4.43 9.47
N VAL A 116 9.52 -4.41 8.24
CA VAL A 116 8.06 -4.41 8.06
C VAL A 116 7.49 -5.60 8.84
N PRO A 117 6.48 -5.38 9.72
CA PRO A 117 5.92 -6.49 10.49
C PRO A 117 5.39 -7.57 9.56
N LYS A 118 5.71 -8.83 9.84
CA LYS A 118 5.19 -9.97 9.07
C LYS A 118 3.71 -10.25 9.38
N ARG A 119 3.29 -9.98 10.62
CA ARG A 119 1.90 -10.16 11.06
C ARG A 119 1.02 -9.06 10.46
N VAL A 120 -0.16 -9.44 9.96
CA VAL A 120 -1.09 -8.56 9.27
C VAL A 120 -1.51 -7.38 10.14
N ASP A 121 -1.93 -7.61 11.38
CA ASP A 121 -2.43 -6.54 12.24
C ASP A 121 -1.33 -5.52 12.58
N ALA A 122 -0.13 -6.02 12.88
CA ALA A 122 1.03 -5.17 13.14
C ALA A 122 1.46 -4.40 11.89
N TRP A 123 1.43 -5.04 10.71
CA TRP A 123 1.70 -4.39 9.44
C TRP A 123 0.66 -3.31 9.16
N PHE A 124 -0.62 -3.60 9.39
CA PHE A 124 -1.72 -2.70 9.08
C PHE A 124 -1.72 -1.48 10.02
N ALA A 125 -1.43 -1.68 11.30
CA ALA A 125 -1.21 -0.58 12.24
C ALA A 125 0.01 0.28 11.85
N TRP A 126 1.12 -0.34 11.43
CA TRP A 126 2.29 0.37 10.91
C TRP A 126 1.96 1.16 9.64
N PHE A 127 1.25 0.53 8.70
CA PHE A 127 0.78 1.14 7.45
C PHE A 127 -0.12 2.34 7.75
N GLY A 128 -1.11 2.19 8.63
CA GLY A 128 -2.01 3.27 9.03
C GLY A 128 -1.25 4.48 9.58
N ARG A 129 -0.30 4.27 10.50
CA ARG A 129 0.51 5.37 11.07
C ARG A 129 1.34 6.08 10.00
N LYS A 130 1.99 5.33 9.11
CA LYS A 130 2.79 5.91 8.01
C LYS A 130 1.89 6.67 7.04
N ALA A 131 0.78 6.06 6.64
CA ALA A 131 -0.23 6.65 5.77
C ALA A 131 -0.77 7.97 6.32
N ALA A 132 -1.19 8.01 7.60
CA ALA A 132 -1.69 9.24 8.19
C ALA A 132 -0.62 10.33 8.28
N ARG A 133 0.60 10.01 8.75
CA ARG A 133 1.70 11.00 8.85
C ARG A 133 1.96 11.70 7.51
N ILE A 134 1.88 10.94 6.42
CA ILE A 134 2.20 11.43 5.07
C ILE A 134 1.00 12.17 4.51
N LEU A 135 -0.19 11.57 4.55
CA LEU A 135 -1.41 12.14 3.99
C LEU A 135 -1.91 13.38 4.76
N GLN A 136 -1.58 13.53 6.06
CA GLN A 136 -1.81 14.76 6.82
C GLN A 136 -0.89 15.90 6.35
N LYS A 137 0.40 15.61 6.19
CA LYS A 137 1.41 16.59 5.75
C LYS A 137 1.17 17.05 4.33
N GLU A 138 0.73 16.14 3.48
CA GLU A 138 0.81 16.31 2.04
C GLU A 138 -0.45 16.83 1.39
N GLY A 139 -1.56 16.92 2.14
CA GLY A 139 -2.85 17.41 1.66
C GLY A 139 -3.03 17.25 0.17
N GLY A 140 -3.28 16.01 -0.27
CA GLY A 140 -3.57 15.74 -1.66
C GLY A 140 -4.66 16.69 -2.15
N PRO A 141 -4.63 17.08 -3.44
CA PRO A 141 -5.37 18.22 -3.98
C PRO A 141 -6.87 18.27 -3.62
#